data_AF-A0A7J6QW37-F1
#
_entry.id   AF-A0A7J6QW37-F1
#
_cell.length_a   1.000
_cell.length_b   1.000
_cell.length_c   1.000
_cell.angle_alpha   90.00
_cell.angle_beta   90.00
_cell.angle_gamma   90.00
#
_symmetry.space_group_name_H-M   'P 1'
#
loop_
_entity.id
_entity.type
_entity.pdbx_description
1 polymer ?
#
loop_
_entity_poly.entity_id
_entity_poly.type
_entity_poly.pdbx_seq_one_letter_code
_entity_poly.pdbx_strand_id
1 'polypeptide(L)'
;PEAVNYIRNGPKIPTSLQLRKFIDDLYTGGTDKVGITTAHTFATFVMTGHGLAVDPLKSFSSWPTTEEDHNDEANRSTLGYKFNPKTDEFFVVYSGKLESTLKTTKRQCCAALASLYDPLGLLVELDIEGRKIWRAICEVCKDWKALVPPRLVNK
;
A
#
# COMPACT_ATOMS: atom_id res chain seq x y z
N PRO A 1 -19.89 12.00 -32.68
CA PRO A 1 -18.86 12.62 -31.80
C PRO A 1 -18.46 11.65 -30.68
N GLU A 2 -17.18 11.62 -30.34
CA GLU A 2 -16.58 10.69 -29.37
C GLU A 2 -17.30 10.71 -28.00
N ALA A 3 -17.70 11.90 -27.53
CA ALA A 3 -18.48 12.09 -26.31
C ALA A 3 -19.86 11.38 -26.32
N VAL A 4 -20.54 11.31 -27.47
CA VAL A 4 -21.84 10.63 -27.59
C VAL A 4 -21.67 9.12 -27.51
N ASN A 5 -20.58 8.58 -28.06
CA ASN A 5 -20.25 7.16 -27.98
C ASN A 5 -19.87 6.76 -26.55
N TYR A 6 -19.12 7.63 -25.84
CA TYR A 6 -18.81 7.44 -24.43
C TYR A 6 -20.08 7.32 -23.58
N ILE A 7 -21.04 8.24 -23.73
CA ILE A 7 -22.30 8.17 -22.98
C ILE A 7 -23.14 6.93 -23.35
N ARG A 8 -23.23 6.60 -24.65
CA ARG A 8 -24.06 5.47 -25.12
C ARG A 8 -23.53 4.10 -24.72
N ASN A 9 -22.21 3.95 -24.60
CA ASN A 9 -21.56 2.67 -24.28
C ASN A 9 -21.21 2.54 -22.79
N GLY A 10 -21.69 3.47 -21.95
CA GLY A 10 -21.48 3.42 -20.52
C GLY A 10 -22.16 2.22 -19.84
N PRO A 11 -21.62 1.73 -18.72
CA PRO A 11 -22.23 0.65 -17.94
C PRO A 11 -23.51 1.13 -17.25
N LYS A 12 -24.24 0.18 -16.63
CA LYS A 12 -25.41 0.50 -15.81
C LYS A 12 -25.03 1.46 -14.68
N ILE A 13 -25.83 2.51 -14.49
CA ILE A 13 -25.67 3.47 -13.39
C ILE A 13 -26.18 2.81 -12.10
N PRO A 14 -25.37 2.72 -11.04
CA PRO A 14 -25.82 2.17 -9.76
C PRO A 14 -26.84 3.10 -9.08
N THR A 15 -27.82 2.52 -8.39
CA THR A 15 -28.83 3.28 -7.62
C THR A 15 -28.26 3.92 -6.36
N SER A 16 -27.16 3.38 -5.83
CA SER A 16 -26.39 3.94 -4.72
C SER A 16 -24.91 3.71 -5.00
N LEU A 17 -24.10 4.75 -4.83
CA LEU A 17 -22.65 4.71 -5.05
C LEU A 17 -21.94 5.19 -3.78
N GLN A 18 -21.22 4.28 -3.14
CA GLN A 18 -20.23 4.65 -2.13
C GLN A 18 -18.87 4.67 -2.79
N LEU A 19 -18.26 5.85 -2.87
CA LEU A 19 -16.93 6.05 -3.42
C LEU A 19 -16.04 6.62 -2.33
N ARG A 20 -14.96 5.92 -1.98
CA ARG A 20 -13.92 6.43 -1.09
C ARG A 20 -12.62 6.51 -1.86
N LYS A 21 -11.88 7.60 -1.64
CA LYS A 21 -10.59 7.84 -2.28
C LYS A 21 -9.55 8.07 -1.20
N PHE A 22 -8.40 7.43 -1.34
CA PHE A 22 -7.22 7.69 -0.53
C PHE A 22 -6.01 7.83 -1.44
N ILE A 23 -5.49 9.05 -1.60
CA ILE A 23 -4.40 9.37 -2.53
C ILE A 23 -4.72 8.87 -3.96
N ASP A 24 -4.13 7.77 -4.40
CA ASP A 24 -4.30 7.10 -5.68
C ASP A 24 -5.22 5.86 -5.62
N ASP A 25 -5.55 5.38 -4.42
CA ASP A 25 -6.45 4.26 -4.20
C ASP A 25 -7.93 4.69 -4.28
N LEU A 26 -8.74 3.87 -4.95
CA LEU A 26 -10.18 4.06 -5.13
C LEU A 26 -10.95 2.83 -4.63
N TYR A 27 -11.96 3.08 -3.79
CA TYR A 27 -12.81 2.05 -3.22
C TYR A 27 -14.27 2.29 -3.56
N THR A 28 -14.94 1.22 -3.97
CA THR A 28 -16.38 1.20 -4.16
C THR A 28 -17.03 0.27 -3.15
N GLY A 29 -18.01 0.79 -2.40
CA GLY A 29 -18.80 0.02 -1.44
C GLY A 29 -20.16 -0.40 -2.00
N GLY A 30 -20.82 -1.33 -1.32
CA GLY A 30 -22.16 -1.78 -1.63
C GLY A 30 -22.66 -2.80 -0.60
N THR A 31 -23.96 -3.07 -0.62
CA THR A 31 -24.63 -3.98 0.33
C THR A 31 -24.56 -5.45 -0.10
N ASP A 32 -24.36 -5.70 -1.39
CA ASP A 32 -24.23 -7.02 -1.98
C ASP A 32 -23.21 -7.02 -3.12
N LYS A 33 -22.80 -8.22 -3.55
CA LYS A 33 -21.78 -8.40 -4.59
C LYS A 33 -22.17 -7.79 -5.94
N VAL A 34 -23.45 -7.77 -6.28
CA VAL A 34 -23.95 -7.23 -7.56
C VAL A 34 -23.87 -5.71 -7.55
N GLY A 35 -24.29 -5.08 -6.45
CA GLY A 35 -24.17 -3.64 -6.21
C GLY A 35 -22.72 -3.18 -6.22
N ILE A 36 -21.82 -3.89 -5.52
CA ILE A 36 -20.37 -3.58 -5.52
C ILE A 36 -19.80 -3.67 -6.94
N THR A 37 -20.12 -4.72 -7.69
CA THR A 37 -19.61 -4.91 -9.06
C THR A 37 -20.12 -3.82 -10.00
N THR A 38 -21.40 -3.45 -9.88
CA THR A 38 -22.01 -2.39 -10.69
C THR A 38 -21.37 -1.03 -10.37
N ALA A 39 -21.20 -0.72 -9.08
CA ALA A 39 -20.54 0.49 -8.61
C ALA A 39 -19.08 0.58 -9.08
N HIS A 40 -18.31 -0.50 -8.95
CA HIS A 40 -16.92 -0.58 -9.39
C HIS A 40 -16.79 -0.36 -10.91
N THR A 41 -17.64 -1.02 -11.70
CA THR A 41 -17.64 -0.91 -13.17
C THR A 41 -17.96 0.52 -13.60
N PHE A 42 -19.00 1.12 -13.01
CA PHE A 42 -19.37 2.49 -13.29
C PHE A 42 -18.29 3.49 -12.89
N ALA A 43 -17.73 3.37 -11.69
CA ALA A 43 -16.67 4.26 -11.22
C ALA A 43 -15.41 4.17 -12.11
N THR A 44 -14.98 2.95 -12.45
CA THR A 44 -13.82 2.72 -13.32
C THR A 44 -14.03 3.30 -14.71
N PHE A 45 -15.23 3.13 -15.29
CA PHE A 45 -15.59 3.70 -16.57
C PHE A 45 -15.49 5.23 -16.57
N VAL A 46 -16.08 5.87 -15.54
CA VAL A 46 -16.04 7.33 -15.39
C VAL A 46 -14.61 7.85 -15.24
N MET A 47 -13.83 7.23 -14.35
CA MET A 47 -12.43 7.63 -14.10
C MET A 47 -11.57 7.49 -15.35
N THR A 48 -11.70 6.38 -16.08
CA THR A 48 -10.97 6.14 -17.33
C THR A 48 -11.36 7.17 -18.40
N GLY A 49 -12.64 7.51 -18.52
CA GLY A 49 -13.11 8.56 -19.43
C GLY A 49 -12.55 9.95 -19.13
N HIS A 50 -12.12 10.20 -17.89
CA HIS A 50 -11.47 11.43 -17.45
C HIS A 50 -9.94 11.35 -17.43
N GLY A 51 -9.34 10.31 -18.02
CA GLY A 51 -7.88 10.13 -18.08
C GLY A 51 -7.26 9.60 -16.78
N LEU A 52 -8.08 9.15 -15.82
CA LEU A 52 -7.64 8.50 -14.59
C LEU A 52 -7.79 6.98 -14.76
N ALA A 53 -6.88 6.39 -15.53
CA ALA A 53 -6.93 4.96 -15.83
C ALA A 53 -6.77 4.13 -14.55
N VAL A 54 -7.69 3.18 -14.34
CA VAL A 54 -7.61 2.19 -13.28
C VAL A 54 -6.98 0.93 -13.85
N ASP A 55 -5.88 0.48 -13.26
CA ASP A 55 -5.17 -0.74 -13.70
C ASP A 55 -5.99 -2.00 -13.33
N PRO A 56 -6.48 -2.78 -14.31
CA PRO A 56 -7.26 -3.98 -14.04
C PRO A 56 -6.50 -5.03 -13.22
N LEU A 57 -5.18 -5.10 -13.33
CA LEU A 57 -4.34 -6.06 -12.59
C LEU A 57 -4.20 -5.68 -11.10
N LYS A 58 -4.42 -4.41 -10.76
CA LYS A 58 -4.39 -3.92 -9.38
C LYS A 58 -5.76 -3.92 -8.70
N SER A 59 -6.82 -4.34 -9.40
CA SER A 59 -8.14 -4.46 -8.80
C SER A 59 -8.20 -5.61 -7.80
N PHE A 60 -8.95 -5.42 -6.71
CA PHE A 60 -9.18 -6.44 -5.69
C PHE A 60 -9.75 -7.75 -6.27
N SER A 61 -10.58 -7.67 -7.32
CA SER A 61 -11.16 -8.84 -7.97
C SER A 61 -10.14 -9.70 -8.72
N SER A 62 -8.95 -9.15 -8.97
CA SER A 62 -7.84 -9.81 -9.67
C SER A 62 -6.89 -10.54 -8.71
N TRP A 63 -7.15 -10.47 -7.40
CA TRP A 63 -6.34 -11.17 -6.39
C TRP A 63 -6.64 -12.67 -6.44
N PRO A 64 -5.61 -13.54 -6.53
CA PRO A 64 -5.81 -14.99 -6.61
C PRO A 64 -6.58 -15.46 -5.37
N THR A 65 -7.61 -16.30 -5.53
CA THR A 65 -8.51 -16.73 -4.44
C THR A 65 -8.23 -18.14 -3.92
N THR A 66 -7.32 -18.88 -4.54
CA THR A 66 -7.11 -20.30 -4.30
C THR A 66 -6.06 -20.58 -3.21
N GLU A 67 -6.29 -21.64 -2.44
CA GLU A 67 -5.44 -22.09 -1.33
C GLU A 67 -4.10 -22.71 -1.78
N GLU A 68 -3.94 -22.98 -3.09
CA GLU A 68 -2.76 -23.63 -3.67
C GLU A 68 -1.63 -22.66 -4.03
N ASP A 69 -1.89 -21.35 -4.00
CA ASP A 69 -0.84 -20.35 -4.18
C ASP A 69 -0.11 -20.17 -2.85
N HIS A 70 0.84 -21.07 -2.57
CA HIS A 70 1.84 -20.97 -1.48
C HIS A 70 2.73 -19.72 -1.54
N ASN A 71 2.40 -18.76 -2.39
CA ASN A 71 3.07 -17.48 -2.49
C ASN A 71 2.28 -16.46 -1.64
N ASP A 72 2.49 -16.49 -0.32
CA ASP A 72 1.96 -15.51 0.65
C ASP A 72 2.35 -14.04 0.31
N GLU A 73 3.22 -13.85 -0.68
CA GLU A 73 3.65 -12.56 -1.23
C GLU A 73 2.81 -12.06 -2.41
N ALA A 74 1.86 -12.85 -2.94
CA ALA A 74 1.08 -12.47 -4.11
C ALA A 74 0.02 -11.39 -3.79
N ASN A 75 0.48 -10.14 -3.78
CA ASN A 75 -0.23 -8.94 -4.26
C ASN A 75 -1.54 -8.54 -3.59
N ARG A 76 -1.80 -8.95 -2.35
CA ARG A 76 -2.92 -8.39 -1.58
C ARG A 76 -2.46 -7.20 -0.74
N SER A 77 -2.03 -6.13 -1.40
CA SER A 77 -1.67 -4.88 -0.72
C SER A 77 -2.73 -3.81 -0.97
N THR A 78 -3.16 -3.11 0.06
CA THR A 78 -4.10 -1.98 -0.04
C THR A 78 -3.78 -0.95 1.02
N LEU A 79 -3.83 0.35 0.66
CA LEU A 79 -3.38 1.44 1.52
C LEU A 79 -1.96 1.22 2.08
N GLY A 80 -1.08 0.51 1.37
CA GLY A 80 0.25 0.17 1.87
C GLY A 80 0.36 -0.98 2.87
N TYR A 81 -0.74 -1.61 3.26
CA TYR A 81 -0.77 -2.78 4.16
C TYR A 81 -0.99 -4.06 3.37
N LYS A 82 -0.50 -5.19 3.88
CA LYS A 82 -0.90 -6.51 3.40
C LYS A 82 -2.26 -6.87 3.98
N PHE A 83 -3.16 -7.40 3.16
CA PHE A 83 -4.48 -7.84 3.57
C PHE A 83 -4.61 -9.36 3.46
N ASN A 84 -5.09 -9.98 4.54
CA ASN A 84 -5.46 -11.38 4.54
C ASN A 84 -6.98 -11.54 4.47
N PRO A 85 -7.56 -11.91 3.31
CA PRO A 85 -9.00 -12.10 3.17
C PRO A 85 -9.55 -13.31 3.92
N LYS A 86 -8.69 -14.28 4.33
CA LYS A 86 -9.14 -15.43 5.13
C LYS A 86 -9.46 -15.02 6.56
N THR A 87 -8.66 -14.11 7.13
CA THR A 87 -8.82 -13.65 8.51
C THR A 87 -9.45 -12.26 8.62
N ASP A 88 -9.61 -11.55 7.49
CA ASP A 88 -10.08 -10.16 7.41
C ASP A 88 -9.18 -9.18 8.19
N GLU A 89 -7.86 -9.41 8.10
CA GLU A 89 -6.86 -8.67 8.86
C GLU A 89 -5.89 -7.90 7.96
N PHE A 90 -5.44 -6.75 8.46
CA PHE A 90 -4.36 -5.96 7.86
C PHE A 90 -3.05 -6.15 8.61
N PHE A 91 -1.96 -6.26 7.87
CA PHE A 91 -0.61 -6.41 8.38
C PHE A 91 0.28 -5.31 7.81
N VAL A 92 1.08 -4.71 8.67
CA VAL A 92 2.06 -3.70 8.26
C VAL A 92 3.17 -4.34 7.45
N VAL A 93 3.62 -3.63 6.43
CA VAL A 93 4.80 -4.01 5.65
C VAL A 93 6.04 -3.50 6.39
N TYR A 94 6.84 -4.44 6.88
CA TYR A 94 8.18 -4.17 7.39
C TYR A 94 9.13 -5.25 6.87
N SER A 95 10.15 -4.83 6.12
CA SER A 95 11.14 -5.73 5.52
C SER A 95 12.56 -5.44 6.01
N GLY A 96 12.70 -4.57 7.01
CA GLY A 96 13.97 -4.09 7.52
C GLY A 96 14.73 -5.23 8.20
N LYS A 97 15.79 -5.70 7.55
CA LYS A 97 16.75 -6.64 8.12
C LYS A 97 18.09 -5.95 8.21
N LEU A 98 18.54 -5.71 9.43
CA LEU A 98 19.93 -5.37 9.70
C LEU A 98 20.62 -6.66 10.08
N GLU A 99 21.60 -7.09 9.28
CA GLU A 99 22.49 -8.14 9.75
C GLU A 99 23.23 -7.60 10.96
N SER A 100 23.33 -8.41 12.03
CA SER A 100 24.00 -8.07 13.29
C SER A 100 25.54 -8.01 13.14
N THR A 101 26.02 -7.52 12.00
CA THR A 101 27.43 -7.37 11.70
C THR A 101 27.91 -6.00 12.17
N LEU A 102 29.18 -5.94 12.58
CA LEU A 102 29.89 -4.70 12.94
C LEU A 102 30.06 -3.71 11.76
N LYS A 103 29.41 -3.96 10.61
CA LYS A 103 29.61 -3.24 9.35
C LYS A 103 28.34 -2.61 8.78
N THR A 104 27.35 -2.30 9.63
CA THR A 104 26.15 -1.61 9.18
C THR A 104 26.46 -0.14 8.85
N THR A 105 26.12 0.27 7.63
CA THR A 105 26.26 1.65 7.15
C THR A 105 25.02 2.49 7.46
N LYS A 106 25.19 3.81 7.51
CA LYS A 106 24.08 4.76 7.64
C LYS A 106 22.97 4.52 6.60
N ARG A 107 23.35 4.20 5.36
CA ARG A 107 22.41 3.86 4.28
C ARG A 107 21.57 2.62 4.60
N GLN A 108 22.18 1.58 5.15
CA GLN A 108 21.46 0.35 5.54
C GLN A 108 20.50 0.61 6.70
N CYS A 109 20.90 1.39 7.71
CA CYS A 109 19.99 1.81 8.77
C CYS A 109 18.81 2.62 8.23
N CYS A 110 19.06 3.56 7.32
CA CYS A 110 17.99 4.34 6.67
C CYS A 110 17.01 3.43 5.94
N ALA A 111 17.52 2.46 5.17
CA ALA A 111 16.70 1.52 4.43
C ALA A 111 15.86 0.64 5.36
N ALA A 112 16.43 0.15 6.46
CA ALA A 112 15.71 -0.63 7.46
C ALA A 112 14.61 0.18 8.14
N LEU A 113 14.93 1.39 8.64
CA LEU A 113 13.95 2.25 9.31
C LEU A 113 12.83 2.71 8.37
N ALA A 114 13.18 3.08 7.13
CA ALA A 114 12.20 3.50 6.13
C ALA A 114 11.36 2.34 5.55
N SER A 115 11.75 1.09 5.83
CA SER A 115 10.98 -0.07 5.38
C SER A 115 9.70 -0.30 6.19
N LEU A 116 9.57 0.34 7.36
CA LEU A 116 8.30 0.40 8.07
C LEU A 116 7.40 1.38 7.31
N TYR A 117 6.47 0.84 6.53
CA TYR A 117 5.53 1.65 5.75
C TYR A 117 4.17 1.72 6.45
N ASP A 118 3.84 2.89 6.97
CA ASP A 118 2.61 3.15 7.73
C ASP A 118 1.90 4.43 7.24
N PRO A 119 1.30 4.40 6.04
CA PRO A 119 0.74 5.59 5.41
C PRO A 119 -0.53 6.14 6.11
N LEU A 120 -1.19 5.33 6.94
CA LEU A 120 -2.35 5.78 7.74
C LEU A 120 -1.96 6.23 9.14
N GLY A 121 -0.70 6.06 9.56
CA GLY A 121 -0.24 6.45 10.89
C GLY A 121 -0.79 5.56 12.02
N LEU A 122 -1.08 4.28 11.74
CA LEU A 122 -1.61 3.33 12.72
C LEU A 122 -0.57 2.91 13.76
N LEU A 123 0.72 3.08 13.45
CA LEU A 123 1.88 2.72 14.27
C LEU A 123 2.75 3.95 14.57
N VAL A 124 2.14 5.11 14.77
CA VAL A 124 2.83 6.39 14.96
C VAL A 124 3.87 6.33 16.09
N GLU A 125 3.61 5.57 17.15
CA GLU A 125 4.53 5.40 18.28
C GLU A 125 5.84 4.74 17.83
N LEU A 126 5.74 3.72 16.96
CA LEU A 126 6.90 3.02 16.41
C LEU A 126 7.66 3.89 15.41
N ASP A 127 6.95 4.66 14.58
CA ASP A 127 7.56 5.62 13.67
C ASP A 127 8.35 6.70 14.43
N ILE A 128 7.80 7.20 15.55
CA ILE A 128 8.49 8.16 16.42
C ILE A 128 9.80 7.58 16.98
N GLU A 129 9.79 6.34 17.47
CA GLU A 129 11.01 5.67 17.96
C GLU A 129 12.03 5.47 16.84
N GLY A 130 11.60 5.04 15.66
CA GLY A 130 12.46 4.93 14.48
C GLY A 130 13.12 6.26 14.10
N ARG A 131 12.37 7.37 14.15
CA ARG A 131 12.89 8.72 13.91
C ARG A 131 13.92 9.16 14.96
N LYS A 132 13.74 8.78 16.24
CA LYS A 132 14.73 9.05 17.30
C LYS A 132 16.05 8.33 17.01
N ILE A 133 15.98 7.05 16.62
CA ILE A 133 17.16 6.27 16.22
C ILE A 133 17.84 6.93 15.01
N TRP A 134 17.06 7.27 13.98
CA TRP A 134 17.58 7.91 12.77
C TRP A 134 18.29 9.23 13.06
N ARG A 135 17.71 10.06 13.93
CA ARG A 135 18.30 11.33 14.36
C ARG A 135 19.65 11.10 15.04
N ALA A 136 19.74 10.15 15.98
CA ALA A 136 20.98 9.80 16.65
C ALA A 136 22.07 9.31 15.68
N ILE A 137 21.69 8.55 14.65
CA ILE A 137 22.61 8.12 13.58
C ILE A 137 23.10 9.33 12.78
N CYS A 138 22.20 10.24 12.38
CA CYS A 138 22.55 11.43 11.62
C CYS A 138 23.45 12.42 12.38
N GLU A 139 23.37 12.44 13.71
CA GLU A 139 24.24 13.26 14.56
C GLU A 139 25.70 12.77 14.48
N VAL A 140 25.92 11.45 14.48
CA VAL A 140 27.26 10.83 14.53
C VAL A 140 27.83 10.53 13.13
N CYS A 141 26.98 10.13 12.18
CA CYS A 141 27.37 9.73 10.83
C CYS A 141 26.83 10.73 9.80
N LYS A 142 27.72 11.47 9.13
CA LYS A 142 27.32 12.41 8.08
C LYS A 142 27.24 11.73 6.71
N ASP A 143 28.25 10.95 6.37
CA ASP A 143 28.33 10.19 5.11
C ASP A 143 27.39 8.96 5.11
N TRP A 144 26.80 8.64 3.96
CA TRP A 144 25.92 7.49 3.75
C TRP A 144 26.62 6.14 3.91
N LYS A 145 27.91 6.06 3.57
CA LYS A 145 28.76 4.86 3.68
C LYS A 145 29.46 4.76 5.03
N ALA A 146 29.34 5.77 5.90
CA ALA A 146 29.91 5.72 7.23
C ALA A 146 29.30 4.55 8.03
N LEU A 147 30.18 3.84 8.75
CA LEU A 147 29.77 2.77 9.66
C LEU A 147 29.09 3.38 10.88
N VAL A 148 27.96 2.80 11.26
CA VAL A 148 27.19 3.21 12.43
C VAL A 148 27.77 2.52 13.67
N PRO A 149 28.02 3.26 14.77
CA PRO A 149 28.49 2.65 16.01
C PRO A 149 27.53 1.54 16.51
N PRO A 150 28.04 0.39 16.97
CA PRO A 150 27.20 -0.75 17.36
C PRO A 150 26.09 -0.43 18.37
N ARG A 151 26.35 0.52 19.30
CA ARG A 151 25.38 0.99 20.30
C ARG A 151 24.11 1.62 19.70
N LEU A 152 24.14 2.07 18.45
CA LEU A 152 23.00 2.65 17.75
C LEU A 152 22.30 1.66 16.81
N VAL A 153 22.96 0.54 16.52
CA VAL A 153 22.41 -0.55 15.68
C VAL A 153 21.57 -1.52 16.53
N ASN A 154 21.97 -1.73 17.79
CA ASN A 154 21.33 -2.67 18.72
C ASN A 154 20.32 -1.98 19.68
N LYS A 155 19.83 -0.80 19.32
CA LYS A 155 18.75 -0.12 20.06
C LYS A 155 17.41 -0.58 19.54
#